data_AF-A0A7S0MTG1-F1
#
_entry.id   AF-A0A7S0MTG1-F1
#
_cell.length_a   1.000
_cell.length_b   1.000
_cell.length_c   1.000
_cell.angle_alpha   90.00
_cell.angle_beta   90.00
_cell.angle_gamma   90.00
#
_symmetry.space_group_name_H-M   'P 1'
#
loop_
_entity.id
_entity.type
_entity.pdbx_description
1 polymer ?
#
loop_
_entity_poly.entity_id
_entity_poly.type
_entity_poly.pdbx_seq_one_letter_code
_entity_poly.pdbx_strand_id
1 'polypeptide(L)'
;ETANGSFPKEAVNMQALICSNAEAGVDYASTYNHIRKFTKKPVSSAEGICNSASQAAIDTGASLVVVFTDSFAPAQIISKYRPPCPVIVVTNDVKTAAHCNSTFALYPYLLSTPVKSVEKTIGQVLHYATSMGLMIGLQENPLVVVVSGRKEIMAKGHEINNLMLETLVCGDRDDQTIKRRKIAKPIYEGQYTITYSSTRVGLDNICDPCKNVRKTKVVCTMGPKC
;
A
#
# COMPACT_ATOMS: atom_id res chain seq x y z
N GLU A 1 -5.88 -24.73 -3.95
CA GLU A 1 -4.54 -24.47 -4.50
C GLU A 1 -3.44 -24.81 -3.51
N THR A 2 -3.48 -24.28 -2.28
CA THR A 2 -2.42 -24.50 -1.28
C THR A 2 -2.65 -25.72 -0.36
N ALA A 3 -3.89 -26.00 0.07
CA ALA A 3 -4.16 -27.08 1.04
C ALA A 3 -3.93 -28.50 0.49
N ASN A 4 -4.42 -28.79 -0.72
CA ASN A 4 -4.36 -30.12 -1.34
C ASN A 4 -3.72 -30.10 -2.75
N GLY A 5 -3.10 -28.98 -3.15
CA GLY A 5 -2.52 -28.85 -4.49
C GLY A 5 -1.08 -29.38 -4.55
N SER A 6 -0.68 -29.88 -5.72
CA SER A 6 0.67 -30.42 -5.94
C SER A 6 1.77 -29.34 -6.00
N PHE A 7 1.40 -28.06 -6.18
CA PHE A 7 2.32 -26.94 -6.38
C PHE A 7 1.94 -25.72 -5.51
N PRO A 8 1.93 -25.85 -4.17
CA PRO A 8 1.46 -24.78 -3.29
C PRO A 8 2.39 -23.55 -3.31
N LYS A 9 3.69 -23.74 -3.47
CA LYS A 9 4.68 -22.66 -3.52
C LYS A 9 4.56 -21.85 -4.81
N GLU A 10 4.41 -22.52 -5.93
CA GLU A 10 4.25 -21.92 -7.25
C GLU A 10 2.92 -21.16 -7.33
N ALA A 11 1.85 -21.69 -6.73
CA ALA A 11 0.56 -21.01 -6.66
C ALA A 11 0.66 -19.67 -5.94
N VAL A 12 1.27 -19.64 -4.74
CA VAL A 12 1.45 -18.40 -3.97
C VAL A 12 2.39 -17.42 -4.67
N ASN A 13 3.49 -17.91 -5.24
CA ASN A 13 4.41 -17.08 -6.02
C ASN A 13 3.72 -16.44 -7.24
N MET A 14 2.91 -17.23 -7.96
CA MET A 14 2.15 -16.73 -9.11
C MET A 14 1.13 -15.68 -8.67
N GLN A 15 0.42 -15.90 -7.56
CA GLN A 15 -0.50 -14.93 -7.00
C GLN A 15 0.22 -13.61 -6.65
N ALA A 16 1.36 -13.68 -5.96
CA ALA A 16 2.16 -12.50 -5.62
C ALA A 16 2.61 -11.73 -6.87
N LEU A 17 3.06 -12.44 -7.92
CA LEU A 17 3.43 -11.83 -9.19
C LEU A 17 2.22 -11.16 -9.87
N ILE A 18 1.05 -11.81 -9.89
CA ILE A 18 -0.16 -11.23 -10.48
C ILE A 18 -0.55 -9.95 -9.73
N CYS A 19 -0.59 -9.98 -8.39
CA CYS A 19 -0.89 -8.81 -7.56
C CYS A 19 0.09 -7.67 -7.83
N SER A 20 1.40 -7.94 -7.82
CA SER A 20 2.43 -6.92 -8.09
C SER A 20 2.26 -6.26 -9.46
N ASN A 21 1.91 -7.03 -10.49
CA ASN A 21 1.67 -6.47 -11.83
C ASN A 21 0.34 -5.72 -11.93
N ALA A 22 -0.69 -6.16 -11.23
CA ALA A 22 -1.97 -5.47 -11.18
C ALA A 22 -1.81 -4.11 -10.48
N GLU A 23 -1.09 -4.06 -9.37
CA GLU A 23 -0.82 -2.83 -8.61
C GLU A 23 0.00 -1.81 -9.39
N ALA A 24 0.93 -2.25 -10.24
CA ALA A 24 1.71 -1.36 -11.11
C ALA A 24 0.84 -0.57 -12.11
N GLY A 25 -0.36 -1.08 -12.45
CA GLY A 25 -1.29 -0.43 -13.36
C GLY A 25 -2.31 0.50 -12.69
N VAL A 26 -2.29 0.63 -11.36
CA VAL A 26 -3.27 1.43 -10.61
C VAL A 26 -2.88 2.91 -10.61
N ASP A 27 -3.80 3.77 -11.05
CA ASP A 27 -3.70 5.21 -10.84
C ASP A 27 -4.19 5.56 -9.42
N TYR A 28 -3.23 5.63 -8.49
CA TYR A 28 -3.51 5.97 -7.10
C TYR A 28 -4.06 7.39 -6.91
N ALA A 29 -3.68 8.36 -7.75
CA ALA A 29 -4.16 9.73 -7.63
C ALA A 29 -5.64 9.84 -8.00
N SER A 30 -6.05 9.21 -9.11
CA SER A 30 -7.46 9.10 -9.49
C SER A 30 -8.28 8.32 -8.47
N THR A 31 -7.74 7.18 -7.99
CA THR A 31 -8.38 6.35 -6.95
C THR A 31 -8.61 7.14 -5.66
N TYR A 32 -7.60 7.86 -5.19
CA TYR A 32 -7.69 8.73 -4.02
C TYR A 32 -8.79 9.79 -4.19
N ASN A 33 -8.79 10.51 -5.32
CA ASN A 33 -9.76 11.56 -5.61
C ASN A 33 -11.19 11.02 -5.66
N HIS A 34 -11.38 9.83 -6.24
CA HIS A 34 -12.67 9.14 -6.27
C HIS A 34 -13.17 8.83 -4.86
N ILE A 35 -12.34 8.18 -4.03
CA ILE A 35 -12.69 7.81 -2.66
C ILE A 35 -13.02 9.05 -1.83
N ARG A 36 -12.20 10.11 -1.94
CA ARG A 36 -12.43 11.37 -1.24
C ARG A 36 -13.72 12.07 -1.69
N LYS A 37 -14.07 12.03 -2.97
CA LYS A 37 -15.29 12.62 -3.52
C LYS A 37 -16.55 11.97 -2.93
N PHE A 38 -16.54 10.65 -2.76
CA PHE A 38 -17.68 9.88 -2.25
C PHE A 38 -17.66 9.62 -0.74
N THR A 39 -16.64 10.10 -0.03
CA THR A 39 -16.64 10.08 1.44
C THR A 39 -17.62 11.13 1.98
N LYS A 40 -18.50 10.71 2.90
CA LYS A 40 -19.50 11.59 3.53
C LYS A 40 -18.81 12.78 4.22
N LYS A 41 -19.34 13.99 4.00
CA LYS A 41 -18.86 15.23 4.62
C LYS A 41 -19.87 15.72 5.68
N PRO A 42 -19.42 16.36 6.77
CA PRO A 42 -18.03 16.54 7.17
C PRO A 42 -17.38 15.23 7.63
N VAL A 43 -16.06 15.10 7.42
CA VAL A 43 -15.29 13.95 7.88
C VAL A 43 -14.86 14.13 9.34
N SER A 44 -14.54 13.03 10.03
CA SER A 44 -13.95 13.09 11.37
C SER A 44 -12.55 13.73 11.34
N SER A 45 -12.09 14.28 12.46
CA SER A 45 -10.74 14.86 12.57
C SER A 45 -9.64 13.84 12.23
N ALA A 46 -9.80 12.60 12.72
CA ALA A 46 -8.89 11.49 12.40
C ALA A 46 -8.84 11.23 10.90
N GLU A 47 -10.00 11.18 10.25
CA GLU A 47 -10.10 10.96 8.81
C GLU A 47 -9.59 12.14 7.99
N GLY A 48 -9.81 13.38 8.43
CA GLY A 48 -9.24 14.57 7.82
C GLY A 48 -7.71 14.52 7.78
N ILE A 49 -7.08 14.12 8.87
CA ILE A 49 -5.61 14.04 8.98
C ILE A 49 -5.07 12.83 8.20
N CYS A 50 -5.67 11.65 8.34
CA CYS A 50 -5.25 10.44 7.64
C CYS A 50 -5.40 10.55 6.11
N ASN A 51 -6.47 11.21 5.65
CA ASN A 51 -6.67 11.55 4.25
C ASN A 51 -5.58 12.51 3.76
N SER A 52 -5.29 13.55 4.54
CA SER A 52 -4.23 14.51 4.23
C SER A 52 -2.84 13.86 4.19
N ALA A 53 -2.56 12.89 5.06
CA ALA A 53 -1.32 12.11 5.03
C ALA A 53 -1.18 11.31 3.73
N SER A 54 -2.27 10.67 3.29
CA SER A 54 -2.31 9.92 2.03
C SER A 54 -2.15 10.85 0.83
N GLN A 55 -2.76 12.04 0.89
CA GLN A 55 -2.57 13.09 -0.10
C GLN A 55 -1.13 13.57 -0.16
N ALA A 56 -0.53 13.88 0.99
CA ALA A 56 0.86 14.30 1.07
C ALA A 56 1.79 13.25 0.47
N ALA A 57 1.53 11.96 0.72
CA ALA A 57 2.30 10.87 0.11
C ALA A 57 2.19 10.82 -1.42
N ILE A 58 1.01 11.16 -1.98
CA ILE A 58 0.80 11.26 -3.43
C ILE A 58 1.53 12.49 -3.99
N ASP A 59 1.30 13.66 -3.39
CA ASP A 59 1.78 14.96 -3.88
C ASP A 59 3.32 15.07 -3.81
N THR A 60 3.91 14.58 -2.72
CA THR A 60 5.38 14.58 -2.52
C THR A 60 6.07 13.36 -3.12
N GLY A 61 5.30 12.35 -3.56
CA GLY A 61 5.81 11.07 -4.02
C GLY A 61 6.58 10.29 -2.94
N ALA A 62 6.11 10.35 -1.69
CA ALA A 62 6.77 9.74 -0.54
C ALA A 62 7.15 8.27 -0.80
N SER A 63 8.31 7.88 -0.28
CA SER A 63 8.82 6.52 -0.37
C SER A 63 8.14 5.57 0.62
N LEU A 64 7.65 6.13 1.73
CA LEU A 64 7.06 5.39 2.84
C LEU A 64 6.11 6.30 3.65
N VAL A 65 5.04 5.72 4.18
CA VAL A 65 4.25 6.32 5.26
C VAL A 65 4.51 5.55 6.54
N VAL A 66 4.71 6.25 7.66
CA VAL A 66 4.89 5.65 8.99
C VAL A 66 3.78 6.13 9.90
N VAL A 67 3.11 5.20 10.58
CA VAL A 67 1.97 5.49 11.45
C VAL A 67 2.26 4.95 12.84
N PHE A 68 2.32 5.83 13.83
CA PHE A 68 2.47 5.47 15.24
C PHE A 68 1.10 5.34 15.88
N THR A 69 0.69 4.12 16.22
CA THR A 69 -0.65 3.86 16.74
C THR A 69 -0.73 2.64 17.65
N ASP A 70 -1.49 2.78 18.73
CA ASP A 70 -1.88 1.68 19.61
C ASP A 70 -3.15 0.97 19.12
N SER A 71 -3.81 1.55 18.12
CA SER A 71 -5.07 1.05 17.57
C SER A 71 -4.99 0.89 16.06
N PHE A 72 -5.85 0.03 15.51
CA PHE A 72 -5.87 -0.22 14.07
C PHE A 72 -6.52 0.91 13.24
N ALA A 73 -7.37 1.75 13.86
CA ALA A 73 -8.21 2.73 13.19
C ALA A 73 -7.47 3.71 12.25
N PRO A 74 -6.42 4.45 12.68
CA PRO A 74 -5.75 5.41 11.79
C PRO A 74 -5.05 4.72 10.62
N ALA A 75 -4.43 3.56 10.84
CA ALA A 75 -3.80 2.77 9.79
C ALA A 75 -4.83 2.29 8.75
N GLN A 76 -6.01 1.85 9.22
CA GLN A 76 -7.11 1.45 8.35
C GLN A 76 -7.61 2.62 7.48
N ILE A 77 -7.76 3.81 8.06
CA ILE A 77 -8.20 5.00 7.32
C ILE A 77 -7.16 5.41 6.28
N ILE A 78 -5.87 5.36 6.60
CA ILE A 78 -4.81 5.62 5.62
C ILE A 78 -4.89 4.61 4.48
N SER A 79 -5.00 3.31 4.78
CA SER A 79 -5.17 2.26 3.76
C SER A 79 -6.42 2.45 2.88
N LYS A 80 -7.52 2.94 3.46
CA LYS A 80 -8.76 3.29 2.73
C LYS A 80 -8.47 4.24 1.59
N TYR A 81 -7.60 5.24 1.78
CA TYR A 81 -7.26 6.23 0.75
C TYR A 81 -6.22 5.76 -0.27
N ARG A 82 -5.79 4.49 -0.21
CA ARG A 82 -4.89 3.84 -1.18
C ARG A 82 -3.63 4.67 -1.45
N PRO A 83 -2.79 4.93 -0.44
CA PRO A 83 -1.51 5.59 -0.65
C PRO A 83 -0.68 4.76 -1.64
N PRO A 84 0.12 5.41 -2.48
CA PRO A 84 0.89 4.69 -3.49
C PRO A 84 2.19 4.10 -2.93
N CYS A 85 2.46 4.25 -1.64
CA CYS A 85 3.63 3.72 -0.96
C CYS A 85 3.23 2.82 0.22
N PRO A 86 4.13 1.95 0.69
CA PRO A 86 3.87 1.12 1.86
C PRO A 86 3.64 1.97 3.10
N VAL A 87 2.81 1.46 4.00
CA VAL A 87 2.46 2.10 5.26
C VAL A 87 2.97 1.22 6.39
N ILE A 88 4.03 1.64 7.07
CA ILE A 88 4.52 0.93 8.25
C ILE A 88 3.73 1.37 9.47
N VAL A 89 3.10 0.40 10.12
CA VAL A 89 2.30 0.61 11.32
C VAL A 89 3.14 0.23 12.53
N VAL A 90 3.64 1.25 13.22
CA VAL A 90 4.40 1.10 14.45
C VAL A 90 3.43 0.95 15.61
N THR A 91 3.43 -0.23 16.23
CA THR A 91 2.50 -0.56 17.30
C THR A 91 3.17 -1.41 18.38
N ASN A 92 2.70 -1.30 19.62
CA ASN A 92 3.07 -2.21 20.71
C ASN A 92 2.04 -3.34 20.88
N ASP A 93 0.88 -3.25 20.23
CA ASP A 93 -0.18 -4.24 20.35
C ASP A 93 -0.07 -5.31 19.25
N VAL A 94 0.06 -6.56 19.69
CA VAL A 94 0.16 -7.74 18.81
C VAL A 94 -1.12 -7.92 17.98
N LYS A 95 -2.29 -7.57 18.52
CA LYS A 95 -3.57 -7.71 17.80
C LYS A 95 -3.63 -6.72 16.64
N THR A 96 -3.27 -5.47 16.89
CA THR A 96 -3.16 -4.42 15.87
C THR A 96 -2.14 -4.80 14.79
N ALA A 97 -0.99 -5.35 15.17
CA ALA A 97 0.00 -5.86 14.22
C ALA A 97 -0.56 -6.97 13.32
N ALA A 98 -1.30 -7.93 13.90
CA ALA A 98 -1.91 -9.02 13.14
C ALA A 98 -2.97 -8.51 12.13
N HIS A 99 -3.77 -7.51 12.51
CA HIS A 99 -4.78 -6.91 11.62
C HIS A 99 -4.17 -6.17 10.43
N CYS A 100 -2.94 -5.67 10.54
CA CYS A 100 -2.27 -5.00 9.42
C CYS A 100 -2.09 -5.93 8.22
N ASN A 101 -1.78 -7.21 8.45
CA ASN A 101 -1.50 -8.17 7.37
C ASN A 101 -2.70 -8.49 6.46
N SER A 102 -3.93 -8.20 6.89
CA SER A 102 -5.14 -8.42 6.08
C SER A 102 -5.54 -7.20 5.25
N THR A 103 -4.84 -6.08 5.41
CA THR A 103 -5.26 -4.78 4.90
C THR A 103 -4.24 -4.21 3.93
N PHE A 104 -4.73 -3.57 2.86
CA PHE A 104 -3.92 -3.07 1.77
C PHE A 104 -2.77 -2.16 2.24
N ALA A 105 -1.57 -2.42 1.71
CA ALA A 105 -0.34 -1.65 1.91
C ALA A 105 0.15 -1.48 3.36
N LEU A 106 -0.47 -2.13 4.35
CA LEU A 106 -0.05 -2.04 5.74
C LEU A 106 1.02 -3.10 6.06
N TYR A 107 2.10 -2.66 6.68
CA TYR A 107 3.19 -3.52 7.15
C TYR A 107 3.41 -3.26 8.65
N PRO A 108 3.16 -4.24 9.52
CA PRO A 108 3.33 -4.02 10.95
C PRO A 108 4.81 -3.94 11.33
N TYR A 109 5.12 -3.07 12.28
CA TYR A 109 6.38 -3.03 13.00
C TYR A 109 6.08 -3.08 14.51
N LEU A 110 6.21 -4.27 15.08
CA LEU A 110 5.89 -4.53 16.48
C LEU A 110 7.07 -4.11 17.36
N LEU A 111 6.81 -3.20 18.29
CA LEU A 111 7.78 -2.75 19.28
C LEU A 111 7.62 -3.51 20.60
N SER A 112 8.73 -3.99 21.15
CA SER A 112 8.76 -4.62 22.47
C SER A 112 8.69 -3.61 23.62
N THR A 113 9.07 -2.35 23.38
CA THR A 113 9.07 -1.28 24.38
C THR A 113 8.24 -0.09 23.89
N PRO A 114 7.57 0.66 24.78
CA PRO A 114 6.80 1.84 24.40
C PRO A 114 7.71 2.90 23.74
N VAL A 115 7.15 3.60 22.75
CA VAL A 115 7.88 4.65 22.01
C VAL A 115 8.18 5.82 22.93
N LYS A 116 9.47 6.14 23.11
CA LYS A 116 9.93 7.28 23.92
C LYS A 116 10.16 8.55 23.09
N SER A 117 10.56 8.40 21.82
CA SER A 117 10.87 9.49 20.91
C SER A 117 10.64 9.04 19.48
N VAL A 118 9.87 9.84 18.73
CA VAL A 118 9.53 9.60 17.33
C VAL A 118 10.79 9.53 16.47
N GLU A 119 11.72 10.48 16.62
CA GLU A 119 12.95 10.58 15.82
C GLU A 119 13.81 9.31 15.91
N LYS A 120 14.04 8.80 17.13
CA LYS A 120 14.84 7.59 17.34
C LYS A 120 14.18 6.37 16.72
N THR A 121 12.85 6.26 16.83
CA THR A 121 12.10 5.13 16.29
C THR A 121 11.96 5.21 14.77
N ILE A 122 11.88 6.40 14.18
CA ILE A 122 11.92 6.57 12.71
C ILE A 122 13.19 5.94 12.15
N GLY A 123 14.36 6.19 12.74
CA GLY A 123 15.62 5.58 12.27
C GLY A 123 15.57 4.05 12.25
N GLN A 124 14.99 3.44 13.28
CA GLN A 124 14.80 1.97 13.35
C GLN A 124 13.80 1.48 12.31
N VAL A 125 12.70 2.20 12.11
CA VAL A 125 11.67 1.89 11.12
C VAL A 125 12.22 1.98 9.69
N LEU A 126 13.04 2.99 9.40
CA LEU A 126 13.71 3.13 8.10
C LEU A 126 14.68 1.99 7.83
N HIS A 127 15.45 1.58 8.84
CA HIS A 127 16.33 0.43 8.74
C HIS A 127 15.54 -0.86 8.43
N TYR A 128 14.44 -1.09 9.16
CA TYR A 128 13.53 -2.21 8.94
C TYR A 128 12.89 -2.19 7.53
N ALA A 129 12.39 -1.03 7.10
CA ALA A 129 11.80 -0.84 5.77
C ALA A 129 12.81 -1.17 4.66
N THR A 130 14.07 -0.77 4.86
CA THR A 130 15.17 -1.02 3.93
C THR A 130 15.55 -2.49 3.91
N SER A 131 15.66 -3.14 5.07
CA SER A 131 15.99 -4.58 5.15
C SER A 131 14.89 -5.46 4.53
N MET A 132 13.64 -5.01 4.58
CA MET A 132 12.51 -5.70 3.95
C MET A 132 12.30 -5.33 2.47
N GLY A 133 13.06 -4.36 1.93
CA GLY A 133 12.89 -3.91 0.54
C GLY A 133 11.57 -3.19 0.28
N LEU A 134 10.96 -2.58 1.30
CA LEU A 134 9.68 -1.86 1.19
C LEU A 134 9.84 -0.43 0.67
N MET A 135 11.04 0.13 0.72
CA MET A 135 11.29 1.50 0.30
C MET A 135 11.14 1.67 -1.22
N ILE A 136 10.20 2.52 -1.64
CA ILE A 136 10.00 2.86 -3.05
C ILE A 136 10.84 4.10 -3.41
N GLY A 137 11.76 3.97 -4.37
CA GLY A 137 12.58 5.08 -4.86
C GLY A 137 14.06 5.02 -4.44
N LEU A 138 14.87 5.99 -4.89
CA LEU A 138 16.32 6.02 -4.66
C LEU A 138 16.67 6.19 -3.18
N GLN A 139 17.68 5.43 -2.76
CA GLN A 139 18.09 5.21 -1.36
C GLN A 139 18.76 6.40 -0.68
N GLU A 140 19.20 7.40 -1.43
CA GLU A 140 20.10 8.43 -0.89
C GLU A 140 19.39 9.47 -0.03
N ASN A 141 18.09 9.74 -0.24
CA ASN A 141 17.25 10.61 0.62
C ASN A 141 15.76 10.32 0.42
N PRO A 142 15.19 9.31 1.11
CA PRO A 142 13.78 8.98 0.95
C PRO A 142 12.90 9.98 1.70
N LEU A 143 11.88 10.51 1.03
CA LEU A 143 10.87 11.34 1.64
C LEU A 143 9.84 10.46 2.36
N VAL A 144 9.60 10.71 3.64
CA VAL A 144 8.73 9.89 4.50
C VAL A 144 7.65 10.74 5.14
N VAL A 145 6.41 10.27 5.06
CA VAL A 145 5.27 10.89 5.72
C VAL A 145 5.04 10.17 7.05
N VAL A 146 5.10 10.90 8.14
CA VAL A 146 4.91 10.37 9.49
C VAL A 146 3.58 10.85 10.05
N VAL A 147 2.79 9.93 10.60
CA VAL A 147 1.54 10.20 11.30
C VAL A 147 1.69 9.72 12.74
N SER A 148 1.64 10.65 13.69
CA SER A 148 1.73 10.35 15.12
C SER A 148 0.72 11.15 15.92
N GLY A 149 0.46 10.78 17.17
CA GLY A 149 -0.32 11.61 18.07
C GLY A 149 0.52 12.78 18.63
N ARG A 150 -0.14 13.92 18.94
CA ARG A 150 0.53 15.15 19.40
C ARG A 150 0.86 15.17 20.89
N LYS A 151 -0.06 14.70 21.74
CA LYS A 151 0.17 14.60 23.21
C LYS A 151 0.78 13.26 23.60
N GLU A 152 0.33 12.20 22.94
CA GLU A 152 0.88 10.85 23.07
C GLU A 152 1.46 10.50 21.71
N ILE A 153 2.67 9.94 21.68
CA ILE A 153 3.34 9.60 20.42
C ILE A 153 2.49 8.61 19.59
N MET A 154 1.76 7.73 20.27
CA MET A 154 0.92 6.71 19.66
C MET A 154 -0.54 7.16 19.64
N ALA A 155 -1.18 7.04 18.48
CA ALA A 155 -2.60 7.32 18.31
C ALA A 155 -3.47 6.26 19.01
N LYS A 156 -4.45 6.68 19.82
CA LYS A 156 -5.39 5.79 20.53
C LYS A 156 -6.81 5.87 19.96
N GLY A 157 -7.32 4.71 19.55
CA GLY A 157 -8.75 4.39 19.44
C GLY A 157 -9.62 5.29 18.55
N HIS A 158 -10.94 5.06 18.68
CA HIS A 158 -12.02 5.88 18.11
C HIS A 158 -12.61 6.88 19.13
N GLU A 159 -12.08 6.99 20.36
CA GLU A 159 -12.65 7.85 21.40
C GLU A 159 -12.45 9.35 21.08
N ILE A 160 -13.58 10.05 20.93
CA ILE A 160 -13.73 11.21 20.03
C ILE A 160 -13.29 12.54 20.65
N ASN A 161 -12.97 12.63 21.94
CA ASN A 161 -12.89 13.96 22.53
C ASN A 161 -11.59 14.72 22.22
N ASN A 162 -10.47 14.06 21.91
CA ASN A 162 -9.21 14.75 21.54
C ASN A 162 -8.18 13.83 20.84
N LEU A 163 -8.49 13.24 19.67
CA LEU A 163 -7.45 12.64 18.84
C LEU A 163 -6.75 13.73 18.01
N MET A 164 -5.59 14.18 18.49
CA MET A 164 -4.72 15.12 17.79
C MET A 164 -3.62 14.34 17.09
N LEU A 165 -3.72 14.21 15.76
CA LEU A 165 -2.67 13.62 14.93
C LEU A 165 -1.86 14.74 14.26
N GLU A 166 -0.58 14.50 14.06
CA GLU A 166 0.32 15.38 13.33
C GLU A 166 0.90 14.63 12.14
N THR A 167 0.90 15.28 10.98
CA THR A 167 1.53 14.78 9.76
C THR A 167 2.83 15.54 9.53
N LEU A 168 3.95 14.84 9.59
CA LEU A 168 5.26 15.39 9.31
C LEU A 168 5.76 14.80 8.00
N VAL A 169 6.37 15.63 7.17
CA VAL A 169 7.10 15.17 5.99
C VAL A 169 8.58 15.33 6.31
N CYS A 170 9.32 14.22 6.33
CA CYS A 170 10.74 14.19 6.64
C CYS A 170 11.55 13.87 5.39
N GLY A 171 12.64 14.61 5.20
CA GLY A 171 13.62 14.41 4.11
C GLY A 171 13.63 15.55 3.10
N ASP A 172 14.82 15.87 2.61
CA ASP A 172 15.02 16.83 1.53
C ASP A 172 15.11 16.06 0.21
N ARG A 173 14.07 16.19 -0.62
CA ARG A 173 14.15 15.79 -2.02
C ARG A 173 14.54 17.00 -2.84
N ASP A 174 15.69 16.94 -3.50
CA ASP A 174 16.05 17.93 -4.51
C ASP A 174 15.02 17.88 -5.66
N ASP A 175 14.38 19.01 -5.97
CA ASP A 175 13.37 19.16 -7.04
C ASP A 175 13.88 18.65 -8.40
N GLN A 176 15.21 18.68 -8.62
CA GLN A 176 15.85 18.18 -9.84
C GLN A 176 15.80 16.64 -9.99
N THR A 177 15.48 15.92 -8.91
CA THR A 177 15.35 14.45 -8.87
C THR A 177 13.91 13.95 -8.96
N ILE A 178 12.95 14.76 -9.42
CA ILE A 178 11.72 14.26 -10.04
C ILE A 178 12.06 13.61 -11.39
N LYS A 179 12.99 12.63 -11.39
CA LYS A 179 12.98 11.56 -12.38
C LYS A 179 11.68 10.85 -12.09
N ARG A 180 10.62 11.23 -12.84
CA ARG A 180 9.27 10.64 -12.82
C ARG A 180 9.42 9.23 -12.31
N ARG A 181 8.88 8.97 -11.10
CA ARG A 181 8.79 7.66 -10.47
C ARG A 181 8.91 6.63 -11.57
N LYS A 182 10.06 5.94 -11.70
CA LYS A 182 10.25 4.99 -12.81
C LYS A 182 9.05 4.08 -12.69
N ILE A 183 8.05 4.28 -13.55
CA ILE A 183 6.87 3.42 -13.61
C ILE A 183 7.52 2.06 -13.74
N ALA A 184 7.26 1.17 -12.78
CA ALA A 184 7.85 -0.15 -12.78
C ALA A 184 7.72 -0.64 -14.22
N LYS A 185 8.87 -0.81 -14.91
CA LYS A 185 8.81 -1.15 -16.32
C LYS A 185 7.93 -2.39 -16.40
N PRO A 186 6.89 -2.39 -17.25
CA PRO A 186 6.07 -3.58 -17.39
C PRO A 186 7.03 -4.74 -17.66
N ILE A 187 6.83 -5.86 -16.97
CA ILE A 187 7.72 -7.04 -17.09
C ILE A 187 7.75 -7.57 -18.54
N TYR A 188 6.80 -7.14 -19.38
CA TYR A 188 6.73 -7.44 -20.80
C TYR A 188 7.38 -6.32 -21.64
N GLU A 189 8.43 -6.68 -22.40
CA GLU A 189 9.22 -5.77 -23.25
C GLU A 189 8.84 -5.83 -24.75
N GLY A 190 7.62 -6.26 -25.09
CA GLY A 190 7.20 -6.42 -26.48
C GLY A 190 7.10 -5.10 -27.24
N GLN A 191 7.37 -5.12 -28.55
CA GLN A 191 7.37 -3.94 -29.44
C GLN A 191 6.04 -3.17 -29.45
N TYR A 192 4.92 -3.84 -29.18
CA TYR A 192 3.57 -3.26 -29.21
C TYR A 192 2.97 -3.04 -27.81
N THR A 193 3.81 -2.78 -26.79
CA THR A 193 3.32 -2.49 -25.44
C THR A 193 2.71 -1.10 -25.39
N ILE A 194 1.39 -0.99 -25.56
CA ILE A 194 0.65 0.26 -25.41
C ILE A 194 0.41 0.48 -23.91
N THR A 195 1.28 1.23 -23.24
CA THR A 195 1.08 1.60 -21.84
C THR A 195 0.12 2.78 -21.73
N TYR A 196 -1.05 2.55 -21.13
CA TYR A 196 -1.77 3.64 -20.45
C TYR A 196 -2.21 3.30 -19.02
N SER A 197 -2.70 2.08 -18.76
CA SER A 197 -3.12 1.62 -17.43
C SER A 197 -3.90 0.30 -17.58
N SER A 198 -3.39 -0.64 -18.37
CA SER A 198 -4.11 -1.89 -18.63
C SER A 198 -3.18 -3.11 -18.62
N THR A 199 -3.77 -4.20 -18.17
CA THR A 199 -3.22 -5.54 -18.03
C THR A 199 -2.44 -6.01 -19.25
N ARG A 200 -1.36 -6.75 -18.97
CA ARG A 200 -0.41 -7.46 -19.86
C ARG A 200 -1.03 -8.14 -21.08
N VAL A 201 -1.40 -7.39 -22.11
CA VAL A 201 -1.83 -8.00 -23.37
C VAL A 201 -1.13 -7.29 -24.52
N GLY A 202 0.06 -7.77 -24.88
CA GLY A 202 0.68 -7.45 -26.16
C GLY A 202 -0.07 -8.12 -27.30
N LEU A 203 -0.02 -7.54 -28.51
CA LEU A 203 -0.67 -8.09 -29.71
C LEU A 203 -0.30 -9.56 -29.93
N ASP A 204 0.97 -9.89 -29.73
CA ASP A 204 1.51 -11.26 -29.87
C ASP A 204 0.83 -12.24 -28.91
N ASN A 205 0.53 -11.85 -27.67
CA ASN A 205 -0.21 -12.69 -26.71
C ASN A 205 -1.69 -12.90 -27.12
N ILE A 206 -2.26 -12.04 -27.96
CA ILE A 206 -3.62 -12.17 -28.50
C ILE A 206 -3.61 -13.05 -29.75
N CYS A 207 -2.62 -12.84 -30.62
CA CYS A 207 -2.56 -13.39 -31.96
C CYS A 207 -1.83 -14.74 -32.02
N ASP A 208 -0.96 -15.06 -31.06
CA ASP A 208 -0.27 -16.34 -31.02
C ASP A 208 -1.26 -17.46 -30.66
N PRO A 209 -1.20 -18.61 -31.38
CA PRO A 209 -2.01 -19.77 -31.04
C PRO A 209 -1.65 -20.25 -29.62
N CYS A 210 -2.59 -20.11 -28.70
CA CYS A 210 -2.40 -20.45 -27.30
C CYS A 210 -2.11 -21.96 -27.16
N LYS A 211 -0.86 -22.33 -26.86
CA LYS A 211 -0.44 -23.74 -26.67
C LYS A 211 -1.08 -24.40 -25.46
N ASN A 212 -1.61 -23.60 -24.53
CA ASN A 212 -2.29 -24.10 -23.34
C ASN A 212 -3.76 -24.34 -23.65
N VAL A 213 -4.14 -25.61 -23.80
CA VAL A 213 -5.53 -26.04 -23.70
C VAL A 213 -6.04 -25.63 -22.32
N ARG A 214 -6.99 -24.68 -22.25
CA ARG A 214 -7.68 -24.39 -20.98
C ARG A 214 -8.29 -25.69 -20.47
N LYS A 215 -7.78 -26.22 -19.34
CA LYS A 215 -8.39 -27.36 -18.63
C LYS A 215 -9.71 -27.00 -17.95
N THR A 216 -10.12 -25.73 -17.97
CA THR A 216 -11.43 -25.31 -17.54
C THR A 216 -12.46 -25.73 -18.58
N LYS A 217 -13.08 -26.90 -18.36
CA LYS A 217 -14.47 -27.08 -18.78
C LYS A 217 -15.25 -25.95 -18.13
N VAL A 218 -15.66 -24.96 -18.91
CA VAL A 218 -16.77 -24.10 -18.51
C VAL A 218 -18.00 -25.00 -18.48
N VAL A 219 -18.20 -25.68 -17.36
CA VAL A 219 -19.50 -26.29 -17.08
C VAL A 219 -20.40 -25.11 -16.75
N CYS A 220 -21.09 -24.59 -17.75
CA CYS A 220 -22.31 -23.83 -17.51
C CYS A 220 -23.22 -24.78 -16.74
N THR A 221 -23.28 -24.64 -15.42
CA THR A 221 -24.38 -25.18 -14.65
C THR A 221 -25.61 -24.38 -15.06
N MET A 222 -26.26 -24.82 -16.14
CA MET A 222 -27.67 -24.54 -16.35
C MET A 222 -28.34 -24.91 -15.04
N GLY A 223 -28.89 -23.91 -14.35
CA GLY A 223 -29.66 -24.11 -13.13
C GLY A 223 -30.80 -25.11 -13.35
N PRO A 224 -31.40 -25.63 -12.27
CA PRO A 224 -32.46 -26.64 -12.39
C PRO A 224 -33.57 -26.14 -13.31
N LYS A 225 -34.07 -27.03 -14.17
CA LYS A 225 -35.24 -26.78 -15.03
C LYS A 225 -36.39 -26.28 -14.17
N CYS A 226 -36.87 -25.07 -14.46
CA CYS A 226 -38.23 -24.66 -14.11
C CYS A 226 -39.23 -25.51 -14.91
#